data_AF-A0A963ZLN1-F1
#
_entry.id   AF-A0A963ZLN1-F1
#
_cell.length_a   1.000
_cell.length_b   1.000
_cell.length_c   1.000
_cell.angle_alpha   90.00
_cell.angle_beta   90.00
_cell.angle_gamma   90.00
#
_symmetry.space_group_name_H-M   'P 1'
#
loop_
_entity.id
_entity.type
_entity.pdbx_description
1 polymer ?
#
loop_
_entity_poly.entity_id
_entity_poly.type
_entity_poly.pdbx_seq_one_letter_code
_entity_poly.pdbx_strand_id
1 'polypeptide(L)'
;MVERRRYREIDDLLSRHPGVVLLGPRQVGKTTVAFAIAEQRGGLYLDMESPSDRARLEEPELYFSHYAEQFIVLDEVQQVPGLFSVLRGEIDRRRRAGNRTGQFLLLGSVSRDLLRQSSESLAGRVVYTELQPFDLLEVRRDQLEKLWVRGGFPESFLADSEQTSMEWRQSFVRTYLQRDIPQLGSQIPAETMRRFWTMLAHRQGSILNHAEVARSLGVSAPTVSRWLDLLVDLMLVRRLEPWSGNLGKRLVRSPKIYVRDSGIHHTLLQINDLNALLGHPTVGQSWESFVIENILAAAPLNTVASFYRSSGGAEVDMVIEGHDQQQIWAIEIKRTLSPKPSRGLISASEDIKATRRLLLYPGEERFPLRHDVEAIPLHLLMQELLELSP
;
A
#
# COMPACT_ATOMS: atom_id res chain seq x y z
N MET A 1 9.54 16.58 11.72
CA MET A 1 8.33 15.80 11.38
C MET A 1 8.12 15.94 9.89
N VAL A 2 7.83 14.84 9.17
CA VAL A 2 7.57 14.86 7.73
C VAL A 2 6.08 15.15 7.52
N GLU A 3 5.75 16.15 6.70
CA GLU A 3 4.36 16.44 6.34
C GLU A 3 3.80 15.31 5.48
N ARG A 4 2.64 14.75 5.87
CA ARG A 4 2.01 13.66 5.13
C ARG A 4 1.18 14.23 3.99
N ARG A 5 1.52 13.88 2.75
CA ARG A 5 0.75 14.23 1.55
C ARG A 5 -0.71 13.78 1.64
N ARG A 6 -0.92 12.57 2.15
CA ARG A 6 -2.25 11.96 2.32
C ARG A 6 -3.18 12.76 3.25
N TYR A 7 -2.66 13.68 4.06
CA TYR A 7 -3.47 14.54 4.91
C TYR A 7 -4.54 15.29 4.10
N ARG A 8 -4.14 15.95 3.01
CA ARG A 8 -5.05 16.78 2.19
C ARG A 8 -6.10 15.93 1.49
N GLU A 9 -5.72 14.73 1.04
CA GLU A 9 -6.64 13.78 0.43
C GLU A 9 -7.68 13.28 1.44
N ILE A 10 -7.27 12.93 2.67
CA ILE A 10 -8.20 12.49 3.71
C ILE A 10 -9.15 13.63 4.08
N ASP A 11 -8.65 14.86 4.19
CA ASP A 11 -9.46 16.04 4.48
C ASP A 11 -10.49 16.32 3.39
N ASP A 12 -10.10 16.22 2.11
CA ASP A 12 -11.03 16.31 0.97
C ASP A 12 -12.08 15.18 1.00
N LEU A 13 -11.67 13.93 1.26
CA LEU A 13 -12.61 12.81 1.40
C LEU A 13 -13.62 13.06 2.54
N LEU A 14 -13.18 13.59 3.68
CA LEU A 14 -14.05 13.96 4.79
C LEU A 14 -14.99 15.12 4.43
N SER A 15 -14.64 15.98 3.47
CA SER A 15 -15.53 17.04 2.99
C SER A 15 -16.67 16.50 2.10
N ARG A 16 -16.46 15.34 1.45
CA ARG A 16 -17.40 14.74 0.47
C ARG A 16 -18.16 13.53 1.00
N HIS A 17 -17.68 12.90 2.07
CA HIS A 17 -18.22 11.65 2.60
C HIS A 17 -18.57 11.75 4.09
N PRO A 18 -19.62 11.05 4.56
CA PRO A 18 -19.99 11.03 5.98
C PRO A 18 -18.88 10.48 6.87
N GLY A 19 -18.20 9.43 6.42
CA GLY A 19 -17.04 8.91 7.13
C GLY A 19 -15.95 8.41 6.21
N VAL A 20 -14.73 8.39 6.74
CA VAL A 20 -13.55 7.86 6.07
C VAL A 20 -12.95 6.78 6.95
N VAL A 21 -12.61 5.64 6.36
CA VAL A 21 -11.85 4.57 7.01
C VAL A 21 -10.41 4.67 6.54
N LEU A 22 -9.50 4.99 7.46
CA LEU A 22 -8.06 5.06 7.21
C LEU A 22 -7.41 3.72 7.57
N LEU A 23 -7.01 3.00 6.54
CA LEU A 23 -6.32 1.72 6.65
C LEU A 23 -4.81 1.92 6.53
N GLY A 24 -4.04 0.97 7.05
CA GLY A 24 -2.60 0.92 6.82
C GLY A 24 -1.90 0.00 7.81
N PRO A 25 -0.65 -0.38 7.53
CA PRO A 25 0.16 -1.15 8.45
C PRO A 25 0.29 -0.48 9.83
N ARG A 26 0.64 -1.27 10.85
CA ARG A 26 1.01 -0.76 12.16
C ARG A 26 2.22 0.18 12.01
N GLN A 27 2.30 1.21 12.86
CA GLN A 27 3.44 2.15 12.90
C GLN A 27 3.69 2.96 11.62
N VAL A 28 2.76 2.97 10.66
CA VAL A 28 2.86 3.80 9.44
C VAL A 28 2.51 5.28 9.68
N GLY A 29 2.05 5.63 10.89
CA GLY A 29 1.70 7.01 11.29
C GLY A 29 0.21 7.37 11.21
N LYS A 30 -0.70 6.39 11.21
CA LYS A 30 -2.17 6.64 11.15
C LYS A 30 -2.64 7.56 12.28
N THR A 31 -2.34 7.18 13.51
CA THR A 31 -2.67 7.92 14.73
C THR A 31 -2.18 9.37 14.67
N THR A 32 -0.94 9.60 14.23
CA THR A 32 -0.38 10.96 14.06
C THR A 32 -1.18 11.80 13.06
N VAL A 33 -1.55 11.23 11.91
CA VAL A 33 -2.38 11.92 10.91
C VAL A 33 -3.77 12.23 11.47
N ALA A 34 -4.38 11.27 12.15
CA ALA A 34 -5.72 11.42 12.67
C ALA A 34 -5.83 12.42 13.82
N PHE A 35 -4.83 12.48 14.71
CA PHE A 35 -4.73 13.52 15.72
C PHE A 35 -4.65 14.91 15.08
N ALA A 36 -3.79 15.10 14.07
CA ALA A 36 -3.68 16.38 13.37
C ALA A 36 -4.99 16.79 12.67
N ILE A 37 -5.74 15.83 12.11
CA ILE A 37 -7.07 16.10 11.52
C ILE A 37 -8.09 16.46 12.60
N ALA A 38 -8.09 15.74 13.75
CA ALA A 38 -8.97 16.05 14.87
C ALA A 38 -8.73 17.47 15.40
N GLU A 39 -7.46 17.86 15.62
CA GLU A 39 -7.11 19.20 16.08
C GLU A 39 -7.55 20.28 15.08
N GLN A 40 -7.25 20.10 13.78
CA GLN A 40 -7.62 21.08 12.75
C GLN A 40 -9.14 21.26 12.64
N ARG A 41 -9.92 20.18 12.79
CA ARG A 41 -11.39 20.20 12.69
C ARG A 41 -12.10 20.49 14.01
N GLY A 42 -11.37 20.62 15.12
CA GLY A 42 -11.97 20.71 16.46
C GLY A 42 -12.80 19.48 16.83
N GLY A 43 -12.38 18.30 16.36
CA GLY A 43 -13.06 17.03 16.55
C GLY A 43 -12.67 16.31 17.83
N LEU A 44 -13.53 15.40 18.25
CA LEU A 44 -13.29 14.49 19.36
C LEU A 44 -12.41 13.33 18.89
N TYR A 45 -11.38 12.99 19.67
CA TYR A 45 -10.55 11.81 19.44
C TYR A 45 -10.79 10.76 20.53
N LEU A 46 -11.03 9.52 20.14
CA LEU A 46 -11.18 8.38 21.06
C LEU A 46 -10.27 7.22 20.63
N ASP A 47 -9.48 6.70 21.57
CA ASP A 47 -8.63 5.53 21.37
C ASP A 47 -9.31 4.27 21.89
N MET A 48 -9.66 3.33 21.02
CA MET A 48 -10.34 2.11 21.44
C MET A 48 -9.42 1.10 22.15
N GLU A 49 -8.10 1.29 22.18
CA GLU A 49 -7.24 0.53 23.11
C GLU A 49 -7.43 1.02 24.56
N SER A 50 -7.77 2.30 24.75
CA SER A 50 -8.00 2.89 26.07
C SER A 50 -9.26 2.34 26.74
N PRO A 51 -9.18 1.75 27.95
CA PRO A 51 -10.36 1.29 28.68
C PRO A 51 -11.35 2.42 29.00
N SER A 52 -10.86 3.63 29.27
CA SER A 52 -11.72 4.77 29.61
C SER A 52 -12.51 5.29 28.42
N ASP A 53 -11.91 5.30 27.23
CA ASP A 53 -12.61 5.69 26.01
C ASP A 53 -13.59 4.61 25.56
N ARG A 54 -13.23 3.33 25.70
CA ARG A 54 -14.18 2.23 25.47
C ARG A 54 -15.38 2.27 26.39
N ALA A 55 -15.18 2.58 27.68
CA ALA A 55 -16.29 2.70 28.64
C ALA A 55 -17.30 3.79 28.24
N ARG A 56 -16.86 4.86 27.55
CA ARG A 56 -17.76 5.89 27.01
C ARG A 56 -18.71 5.36 25.93
N LEU A 57 -18.34 4.27 25.27
CA LEU A 57 -19.12 3.61 24.23
C LEU A 57 -19.85 2.35 24.71
N GLU A 58 -20.05 2.19 26.03
CA GLU A 58 -20.98 1.17 26.57
C GLU A 58 -22.43 1.43 26.15
N GLU A 59 -22.83 2.71 26.07
CA GLU A 59 -24.11 3.17 25.51
C GLU A 59 -23.85 4.09 24.30
N PRO A 60 -23.41 3.53 23.16
CA PRO A 60 -22.85 4.32 22.07
C PRO A 60 -23.88 5.21 21.38
N GLU A 61 -25.15 4.81 21.31
CA GLU A 61 -26.23 5.66 20.78
C GLU A 61 -26.45 6.92 21.62
N LEU A 62 -26.38 6.80 22.95
CA LEU A 62 -26.51 7.94 23.86
C LEU A 62 -25.29 8.84 23.71
N TYR A 63 -24.09 8.25 23.72
CA TYR A 63 -22.85 8.99 23.56
C TYR A 63 -22.81 9.80 22.26
N PHE A 64 -23.04 9.16 21.11
CA PHE A 64 -22.98 9.84 19.82
C PHE A 64 -24.06 10.91 19.66
N SER A 65 -25.23 10.75 20.32
CA SER A 65 -26.28 11.77 20.30
C SER A 65 -25.86 13.07 21.01
N HIS A 66 -25.03 12.99 22.05
CA HIS A 66 -24.48 14.17 22.72
C HIS A 66 -23.51 14.94 21.82
N TYR A 67 -22.83 14.23 20.91
CA TYR A 67 -21.84 14.77 19.98
C TYR A 67 -22.34 14.78 18.52
N ALA A 68 -23.65 14.92 18.31
CA ALA A 68 -24.31 14.73 17.00
C ALA A 68 -23.75 15.63 15.88
N GLU A 69 -23.27 16.84 16.23
CA GLU A 69 -22.72 17.81 15.28
C GLU A 69 -21.19 17.82 15.24
N GLN A 70 -20.52 17.03 16.07
CA GLN A 70 -19.05 17.01 16.11
C GLN A 70 -18.47 15.95 15.18
N PHE A 71 -17.33 16.27 14.59
CA PHE A 71 -16.45 15.30 13.95
C PHE A 71 -15.82 14.41 15.01
N ILE A 72 -15.83 13.09 14.78
CA ILE A 72 -15.32 12.10 15.74
C ILE A 72 -14.28 11.21 15.05
N VAL A 73 -13.11 11.10 15.65
CA VAL A 73 -12.07 10.15 15.31
C VAL A 73 -12.14 8.97 16.27
N LEU A 74 -12.22 7.76 15.71
CA LEU A 74 -12.17 6.50 16.46
C LEU A 74 -10.93 5.72 16.03
N ASP A 75 -9.95 5.54 16.90
CA ASP A 75 -8.73 4.76 16.63
C ASP A 75 -8.83 3.32 17.09
N GLU A 76 -8.17 2.42 16.36
CA GLU A 76 -8.17 0.96 16.55
C GLU A 76 -9.59 0.36 16.71
N VAL A 77 -10.51 0.73 15.80
CA VAL A 77 -11.94 0.36 15.86
C VAL A 77 -12.22 -1.14 15.96
N GLN A 78 -11.27 -2.00 15.57
CA GLN A 78 -11.40 -3.45 15.74
C GLN A 78 -11.44 -3.92 17.21
N GLN A 79 -11.08 -3.06 18.17
CA GLN A 79 -11.17 -3.36 19.61
C GLN A 79 -12.61 -3.34 20.14
N VAL A 80 -13.58 -2.82 19.37
CA VAL A 80 -15.00 -2.75 19.75
C VAL A 80 -15.86 -3.50 18.72
N PRO A 81 -16.08 -4.81 18.91
CA PRO A 81 -16.94 -5.59 18.04
C PRO A 81 -18.36 -5.02 17.96
N GLY A 82 -18.93 -4.94 16.74
CA GLY A 82 -20.29 -4.45 16.51
C GLY A 82 -20.41 -2.93 16.38
N LEU A 83 -19.34 -2.16 16.63
CA LEU A 83 -19.32 -0.69 16.52
C LEU A 83 -19.84 -0.17 15.16
N PHE A 84 -19.52 -0.86 14.06
CA PHE A 84 -19.96 -0.46 12.72
C PHE A 84 -21.48 -0.48 12.54
N SER A 85 -22.19 -1.37 13.22
CA SER A 85 -23.65 -1.42 13.19
C SER A 85 -24.27 -0.19 13.86
N VAL A 86 -23.66 0.27 14.95
CA VAL A 86 -24.08 1.49 15.65
C VAL A 86 -23.78 2.72 14.80
N LEU A 87 -22.55 2.82 14.27
CA LEU A 87 -22.12 3.92 13.41
C LEU A 87 -23.00 4.06 12.17
N ARG A 88 -23.47 2.95 11.58
CA ARG A 88 -24.43 2.98 10.47
C ARG A 88 -25.70 3.75 10.84
N GLY A 89 -26.31 3.41 11.98
CA GLY A 89 -27.54 4.05 12.46
C GLY A 89 -27.33 5.53 12.78
N GLU A 90 -26.18 5.86 13.35
CA GLU A 90 -25.83 7.23 13.69
C GLU A 90 -25.56 8.09 12.44
N ILE A 91 -24.80 7.57 11.47
CA ILE A 91 -24.54 8.25 10.19
C ILE A 91 -25.86 8.58 9.47
N ASP A 92 -26.79 7.63 9.43
CA ASP A 92 -28.10 7.81 8.81
C ASP A 92 -28.98 8.82 9.58
N ARG A 93 -28.81 8.92 10.90
CA ARG A 93 -29.50 9.93 11.73
C ARG A 93 -28.96 11.33 11.46
N ARG A 94 -27.64 11.52 11.52
CA ARG A 94 -26.96 12.80 11.24
C ARG A 94 -27.26 13.30 9.82
N ARG A 95 -27.25 12.39 8.83
CA ARG A 95 -27.60 12.71 7.44
C ARG A 95 -29.01 13.26 7.29
N ARG A 96 -29.99 12.73 8.05
CA ARG A 96 -31.38 13.24 8.07
C ARG A 96 -31.50 14.59 8.77
N ALA A 97 -30.63 14.86 9.74
CA ALA A 97 -30.53 16.14 10.43
C ALA A 97 -29.81 17.24 9.62
N GLY A 98 -29.28 16.91 8.43
CA GLY A 98 -28.61 17.85 7.54
C GLY A 98 -27.08 17.79 7.59
N ASN A 99 -26.50 17.09 8.56
CA ASN A 99 -25.07 16.86 8.66
C ASN A 99 -24.67 15.65 7.78
N ARG A 100 -24.14 15.91 6.57
CA ARG A 100 -23.99 14.85 5.53
C ARG A 100 -22.57 14.33 5.34
N THR A 101 -21.57 15.05 5.84
CA THR A 101 -20.15 14.83 5.53
C THR A 101 -19.30 15.08 6.77
N GLY A 102 -18.10 14.48 6.82
CA GLY A 102 -17.11 14.78 7.85
C GLY A 102 -17.57 14.45 9.27
N GLN A 103 -18.36 13.39 9.42
CA GLN A 103 -18.88 12.96 10.72
C GLN A 103 -17.85 12.08 11.45
N PHE A 104 -17.22 11.14 10.73
CA PHE A 104 -16.34 10.14 11.33
C PHE A 104 -15.03 9.91 10.55
N LEU A 105 -13.93 9.78 11.27
CA LEU A 105 -12.69 9.17 10.78
C LEU A 105 -12.40 7.93 11.60
N LEU A 106 -12.41 6.78 10.95
CA LEU A 106 -12.25 5.48 11.58
C LEU A 106 -10.86 4.95 11.22
N LEU A 107 -10.04 4.68 12.22
CA LEU A 107 -8.73 4.08 12.01
C LEU A 107 -8.76 2.64 12.47
N GLY A 108 -8.05 1.80 11.74
CA GLY A 108 -7.80 0.45 12.16
C GLY A 108 -6.56 -0.08 11.47
N SER A 109 -5.80 -0.88 12.21
CA SER A 109 -4.85 -1.78 11.58
C SER A 109 -5.60 -2.78 10.69
N VAL A 110 -5.08 -3.05 9.49
CA VAL A 110 -5.82 -3.81 8.48
C VAL A 110 -6.11 -5.21 8.99
N SER A 111 -7.37 -5.50 9.28
CA SER A 111 -7.83 -6.85 9.58
C SER A 111 -8.93 -7.24 8.60
N ARG A 112 -8.92 -8.50 8.17
CA ARG A 112 -9.96 -9.06 7.30
C ARG A 112 -11.34 -8.92 7.92
N ASP A 113 -11.41 -9.02 9.24
CA ASP A 113 -12.65 -8.86 10.00
C ASP A 113 -13.12 -7.41 9.99
N LEU A 114 -12.21 -6.44 10.11
CA LEU A 114 -12.55 -5.02 9.96
C LEU A 114 -13.08 -4.74 8.55
N LEU A 115 -12.41 -5.24 7.50
CA LEU A 115 -12.86 -5.06 6.12
C LEU A 115 -14.21 -5.75 5.84
N ARG A 116 -14.42 -6.98 6.35
CA ARG A 116 -15.69 -7.71 6.18
C ARG A 116 -16.84 -7.04 6.92
N GLN A 117 -16.68 -6.77 8.22
CA GLN A 117 -17.73 -6.16 9.05
C GLN A 117 -18.07 -4.73 8.60
N SER A 118 -17.07 -3.95 8.18
CA SER A 118 -17.30 -2.60 7.66
C SER A 118 -17.97 -2.62 6.28
N SER A 119 -17.62 -3.57 5.41
CA SER A 119 -18.25 -3.70 4.09
C SER A 119 -19.75 -4.02 4.17
N GLU A 120 -20.19 -4.82 5.15
CA GLU A 120 -21.60 -5.15 5.34
C GLU A 120 -22.37 -4.02 6.03
N SER A 121 -21.79 -3.39 7.06
CA SER A 121 -22.50 -2.41 7.88
C SER A 121 -22.40 -0.96 7.37
N LEU A 122 -21.29 -0.59 6.72
CA LEU A 122 -21.00 0.80 6.33
C LEU A 122 -20.96 1.03 4.80
N ALA A 123 -21.40 0.06 4.00
CA ALA A 123 -21.54 0.23 2.55
C ALA A 123 -22.31 1.51 2.19
N GLY A 124 -21.76 2.30 1.26
CA GLY A 124 -22.31 3.57 0.78
C GLY A 124 -22.31 4.71 1.81
N ARG A 125 -21.70 4.52 2.97
CA ARG A 125 -21.63 5.51 4.07
C ARG A 125 -20.22 5.98 4.36
N VAL A 126 -19.24 5.10 4.15
CA VAL A 126 -17.83 5.42 4.29
C VAL A 126 -17.07 5.16 3.00
N VAL A 127 -15.96 5.87 2.85
CA VAL A 127 -14.93 5.57 1.84
C VAL A 127 -13.68 5.06 2.54
N TYR A 128 -12.98 4.15 1.88
CA TYR A 128 -11.73 3.58 2.40
C TYR A 128 -10.56 4.27 1.70
N THR A 129 -9.54 4.62 2.48
CA THR A 129 -8.26 5.10 1.96
C THR A 129 -7.12 4.47 2.73
N GLU A 130 -5.97 4.34 2.07
CA GLU A 130 -4.78 3.68 2.62
C GLU A 130 -3.68 4.71 2.91
N LEU A 131 -3.19 4.70 4.15
CA LEU A 131 -1.95 5.35 4.51
C LEU A 131 -0.77 4.39 4.30
N GLN A 132 0.00 4.68 3.26
CA GLN A 132 1.24 3.98 2.95
C GLN A 132 2.41 4.53 3.77
N PRO A 133 3.54 3.81 3.86
CA PRO A 133 4.81 4.40 4.31
C PRO A 133 5.20 5.61 3.45
N PHE A 134 6.20 6.39 3.89
CA PHE A 134 6.68 7.55 3.14
C PHE A 134 7.02 7.18 1.70
N ASP A 135 6.53 7.99 0.78
CA ASP A 135 6.90 7.95 -0.63
C ASP A 135 7.94 9.04 -0.97
N LEU A 136 8.46 8.98 -2.18
CA LEU A 136 9.52 9.85 -2.68
C LEU A 136 9.12 11.34 -2.70
N LEU A 137 7.83 11.65 -2.84
CA LEU A 137 7.33 13.04 -2.84
C LEU A 137 7.10 13.59 -1.42
N GLU A 138 7.10 12.73 -0.39
CA GLU A 138 7.03 13.16 1.02
C GLU A 138 8.42 13.46 1.62
N VAL A 139 9.51 13.09 0.94
CA VAL A 139 10.88 13.27 1.43
C VAL A 139 11.68 14.24 0.56
N ARG A 140 12.84 14.69 1.04
CA ARG A 140 13.74 15.54 0.24
C ARG A 140 14.32 14.71 -0.91
N ARG A 141 14.48 15.33 -2.10
CA ARG A 141 14.95 14.65 -3.33
C ARG A 141 16.30 13.96 -3.16
N ASP A 142 17.21 14.56 -2.37
CA ASP A 142 18.53 14.01 -2.05
C ASP A 142 18.49 12.78 -1.12
N GLN A 143 17.31 12.37 -0.65
CA GLN A 143 17.12 11.23 0.25
C GLN A 143 16.54 10.00 -0.43
N LEU A 144 16.48 9.95 -1.76
CA LEU A 144 15.96 8.80 -2.51
C LEU A 144 16.64 7.48 -2.10
N GLU A 145 17.98 7.45 -2.08
CA GLU A 145 18.71 6.22 -1.72
C GLU A 145 18.47 5.83 -0.26
N LYS A 146 18.40 6.82 0.64
CA LYS A 146 18.06 6.61 2.04
C LYS A 146 16.66 5.99 2.18
N LEU A 147 15.68 6.53 1.47
CA LEU A 147 14.30 6.02 1.45
C LEU A 147 14.25 4.61 0.88
N TRP A 148 15.00 4.34 -0.19
CA TRP A 148 15.03 3.02 -0.80
C TRP A 148 15.71 1.96 0.09
N VAL A 149 16.81 2.28 0.75
CA VAL A 149 17.52 1.34 1.64
C VAL A 149 16.73 1.08 2.92
N ARG A 150 16.16 2.13 3.52
CA ARG A 150 15.50 2.08 4.82
C ARG A 150 14.00 1.82 4.76
N GLY A 151 13.38 1.93 3.59
CA GLY A 151 11.94 1.92 3.46
C GLY A 151 11.29 3.22 3.95
N GLY A 152 9.97 3.30 3.80
CA GLY A 152 9.19 4.50 4.10
C GLY A 152 8.61 4.53 5.51
N PHE A 153 8.78 3.48 6.32
CA PHE A 153 8.24 3.51 7.68
C PHE A 153 8.87 4.64 8.49
N PRO A 154 8.07 5.51 9.16
CA PRO A 154 8.57 6.76 9.72
C PRO A 154 9.79 6.60 10.63
N GLU A 155 9.72 5.70 11.61
CA GLU A 155 10.82 5.47 12.55
C GLU A 155 12.07 4.88 11.88
N SER A 156 11.91 4.03 10.87
CA SER A 156 13.04 3.48 10.10
C SER A 156 13.72 4.56 9.26
N PHE A 157 12.93 5.35 8.54
CA PHE A 157 13.44 6.40 7.67
C PHE A 157 14.11 7.52 8.48
N LEU A 158 13.48 7.93 9.59
CA LEU A 158 13.94 9.04 10.42
C LEU A 158 15.08 8.68 11.37
N ALA A 159 15.38 7.40 11.57
CA ALA A 159 16.48 6.95 12.42
C ALA A 159 17.82 7.68 12.12
N ASP A 160 18.65 7.86 13.15
CA ASP A 160 19.89 8.62 13.02
C ASP A 160 20.99 7.84 12.26
N SER A 161 20.91 6.51 12.22
CA SER A 161 21.91 5.64 11.59
C SER A 161 21.29 4.44 10.85
N GLU A 162 22.06 3.79 9.96
CA GLU A 162 21.64 2.54 9.31
C GLU A 162 21.41 1.42 10.33
N GLN A 163 22.23 1.37 11.38
CA GLN A 163 22.10 0.38 12.45
C GLN A 163 20.78 0.53 13.20
N THR A 164 20.45 1.74 13.65
CA THR A 164 19.20 2.04 14.35
C THR A 164 17.98 1.78 13.46
N SER A 165 18.08 2.16 12.17
CA SER A 165 17.04 1.85 11.17
C SER A 165 16.84 0.34 11.01
N MET A 166 17.92 -0.44 10.90
CA MET A 166 17.86 -1.89 10.75
C MET A 166 17.29 -2.56 12.02
N GLU A 167 17.73 -2.15 13.21
CA GLU A 167 17.21 -2.65 14.49
C GLU A 167 15.70 -2.43 14.63
N TRP A 168 15.23 -1.24 14.24
CA TRP A 168 13.80 -0.95 14.21
C TRP A 168 13.07 -1.88 13.24
N ARG A 169 13.56 -2.05 12.00
CA ARG A 169 12.92 -2.93 11.01
C ARG A 169 12.90 -4.39 11.44
N GLN A 170 13.97 -4.88 12.07
CA GLN A 170 14.02 -6.23 12.63
C GLN A 170 12.99 -6.41 13.75
N SER A 171 12.86 -5.40 14.61
CA SER A 171 11.86 -5.37 15.69
C SER A 171 10.44 -5.30 15.15
N PHE A 172 10.20 -4.52 14.09
CA PHE A 172 8.95 -4.46 13.36
C PHE A 172 8.54 -5.84 12.82
N VAL A 173 9.44 -6.49 12.06
CA VAL A 173 9.21 -7.84 11.51
C VAL A 173 8.93 -8.83 12.64
N ARG A 174 9.71 -8.79 13.73
CA ARG A 174 9.49 -9.66 14.90
C ARG A 174 8.11 -9.46 15.53
N THR A 175 7.68 -8.21 15.71
CA THR A 175 6.37 -7.88 16.30
C THR A 175 5.23 -8.45 15.46
N TYR A 176 5.26 -8.25 14.15
CA TYR A 176 4.24 -8.80 13.25
C TYR A 176 4.14 -10.31 13.33
N LEU A 177 5.29 -11.00 13.35
CA LEU A 177 5.36 -12.46 13.40
C LEU A 177 4.91 -13.05 14.74
N GLN A 178 5.21 -12.38 15.85
CA GLN A 178 5.00 -12.89 17.21
C GLN A 178 3.68 -12.43 17.83
N ARG A 179 3.10 -11.32 17.37
CA ARG A 179 1.90 -10.70 17.95
C ARG A 179 0.77 -10.57 16.95
N ASP A 180 0.98 -9.80 15.88
CA ASP A 180 -0.14 -9.34 15.03
C ASP A 180 -0.72 -10.48 14.17
N ILE A 181 0.13 -11.31 13.53
CA ILE A 181 -0.33 -12.46 12.74
C ILE A 181 -1.06 -13.51 13.59
N PRO A 182 -0.54 -13.92 14.76
CA PRO A 182 -1.28 -14.83 15.66
C PRO A 182 -2.65 -14.32 16.08
N GLN A 183 -2.78 -13.01 16.35
CA GLN A 183 -4.05 -12.40 16.77
C GLN A 183 -5.14 -12.47 15.68
N LEU A 184 -4.75 -12.53 14.40
CA LEU A 184 -5.67 -12.68 13.27
C LEU A 184 -6.12 -14.13 13.01
N GLY A 185 -6.00 -15.01 14.01
CA GLY A 185 -6.51 -16.38 13.96
C GLY A 185 -5.62 -17.38 13.23
N SER A 186 -4.38 -17.00 12.91
CA SER A 186 -3.42 -17.91 12.29
C SER A 186 -2.56 -18.61 13.36
N GLN A 187 -2.77 -19.90 13.58
CA GLN A 187 -1.88 -20.76 14.39
C GLN A 187 -0.58 -21.09 13.64
N ILE A 188 0.05 -20.08 13.03
CA ILE A 188 1.28 -20.26 12.26
C ILE A 188 2.45 -20.02 13.21
N PRO A 189 3.39 -20.97 13.35
CA PRO A 189 4.62 -20.71 14.09
C PRO A 189 5.37 -19.52 13.49
N ALA A 190 5.75 -18.55 14.33
CA ALA A 190 6.41 -17.30 13.90
C ALA A 190 7.63 -17.56 12.99
N GLU A 191 8.42 -18.60 13.29
CA GLU A 191 9.59 -18.99 12.50
C GLU A 191 9.22 -19.54 11.11
N THR A 192 8.11 -20.24 11.00
CA THR A 192 7.62 -20.72 9.69
C THR A 192 7.11 -19.57 8.85
N MET A 193 6.39 -18.61 9.45
CA MET A 193 5.98 -17.39 8.77
C MET A 193 7.18 -16.53 8.37
N ARG A 194 8.22 -16.42 9.22
CA ARG A 194 9.48 -15.73 8.88
C ARG A 194 10.12 -16.35 7.65
N ARG A 195 10.30 -17.66 7.63
CA ARG A 195 10.88 -18.39 6.48
C ARG A 195 10.04 -18.18 5.22
N PHE A 196 8.71 -18.25 5.33
CA PHE A 196 7.82 -17.96 4.20
C PHE A 196 8.01 -16.53 3.67
N TRP A 197 8.02 -15.52 4.54
CA TRP A 197 8.17 -14.13 4.13
C TRP A 197 9.56 -13.87 3.53
N THR A 198 10.63 -14.43 4.09
CA THR A 198 11.98 -14.38 3.50
C THR A 198 12.02 -15.08 2.14
N MET A 199 11.31 -16.20 1.94
CA MET A 199 11.20 -16.85 0.63
C MET A 199 10.49 -15.98 -0.41
N LEU A 200 9.53 -15.14 0.01
CA LEU A 200 8.91 -14.14 -0.86
C LEU A 200 9.90 -13.01 -1.19
N ALA A 201 10.67 -12.55 -0.21
CA ALA A 201 11.70 -11.52 -0.41
C ALA A 201 12.77 -11.96 -1.44
N HIS A 202 13.20 -13.23 -1.41
CA HIS A 202 14.09 -13.78 -2.43
C HIS A 202 13.44 -13.91 -3.83
N ARG A 203 12.11 -13.90 -3.90
CA ARG A 203 11.30 -14.05 -5.11
C ARG A 203 10.63 -12.74 -5.52
N GLN A 204 11.18 -11.59 -5.11
CA GLN A 204 10.66 -10.26 -5.42
C GLN A 204 10.42 -10.08 -6.92
N GLY A 205 9.22 -9.62 -7.30
CA GLY A 205 8.84 -9.37 -8.69
C GLY A 205 8.68 -10.61 -9.56
N SER A 206 8.62 -11.81 -8.96
CA SER A 206 8.43 -13.06 -9.69
C SER A 206 7.03 -13.67 -9.48
N ILE A 207 6.67 -14.56 -10.40
CA ILE A 207 5.44 -15.35 -10.30
C ILE A 207 5.63 -16.45 -9.25
N LEU A 208 4.74 -16.49 -8.26
CA LEU A 208 4.87 -17.44 -7.15
C LEU A 208 4.39 -18.85 -7.51
N ASN A 209 5.31 -19.82 -7.51
CA ASN A 209 4.96 -21.23 -7.55
C ASN A 209 4.56 -21.72 -6.14
N HIS A 210 3.26 -21.76 -5.87
CA HIS A 210 2.72 -22.15 -4.58
C HIS A 210 3.13 -23.56 -4.17
N ALA A 211 3.19 -24.52 -5.11
CA ALA A 211 3.52 -25.91 -4.81
C ALA A 211 5.00 -26.08 -4.42
N GLU A 212 5.89 -25.33 -5.06
CA GLU A 212 7.32 -25.31 -4.70
C GLU A 212 7.51 -24.75 -3.29
N VAL A 213 6.89 -23.61 -2.99
CA VAL A 213 6.98 -22.97 -1.67
C VAL A 213 6.40 -23.89 -0.58
N ALA A 214 5.27 -24.53 -0.85
CA ALA A 214 4.67 -25.49 0.08
C ALA A 214 5.60 -26.66 0.39
N ARG A 215 6.25 -27.22 -0.64
CA ARG A 215 7.22 -28.31 -0.48
C ARG A 215 8.40 -27.89 0.40
N SER A 216 8.96 -26.70 0.17
CA SER A 216 10.08 -26.17 0.98
C SER A 216 9.71 -25.91 2.44
N LEU A 217 8.44 -25.60 2.72
CA LEU A 217 7.94 -25.30 4.08
C LEU A 217 7.30 -26.51 4.77
N GLY A 218 7.14 -27.63 4.07
CA GLY A 218 6.47 -28.83 4.61
C GLY A 218 4.96 -28.62 4.84
N VAL A 219 4.31 -27.78 4.03
CA VAL A 219 2.87 -27.48 4.14
C VAL A 219 2.14 -27.68 2.82
N SER A 220 0.82 -27.57 2.79
CA SER A 220 0.02 -27.67 1.57
C SER A 220 -0.01 -26.36 0.76
N ALA A 221 -0.16 -26.43 -0.56
CA ALA A 221 -0.28 -25.24 -1.41
C ALA A 221 -1.46 -24.30 -1.02
N PRO A 222 -2.65 -24.81 -0.62
CA PRO A 222 -3.70 -23.95 -0.06
C PRO A 222 -3.28 -23.20 1.20
N THR A 223 -2.42 -23.81 2.04
CA THR A 223 -1.88 -23.14 3.22
C THR A 223 -1.00 -21.96 2.84
N VAL A 224 -0.12 -22.13 1.84
CA VAL A 224 0.70 -21.04 1.28
C VAL A 224 -0.18 -19.92 0.71
N SER A 225 -1.24 -20.26 -0.03
CA SER A 225 -2.19 -19.28 -0.56
C SER A 225 -2.81 -18.44 0.56
N ARG A 226 -3.31 -19.10 1.62
CA ARG A 226 -3.90 -18.43 2.78
C ARG A 226 -2.90 -17.53 3.52
N TRP A 227 -1.64 -17.95 3.61
CA TRP A 227 -0.58 -17.13 4.22
C TRP A 227 -0.23 -15.91 3.36
N LEU A 228 -0.20 -16.09 2.05
CA LEU A 228 -0.04 -14.97 1.12
C LEU A 228 -1.22 -14.01 1.21
N ASP A 229 -2.46 -14.50 1.26
CA ASP A 229 -3.66 -13.67 1.44
C ASP A 229 -3.53 -12.83 2.72
N LEU A 230 -3.10 -13.45 3.82
CA LEU A 230 -2.90 -12.76 5.09
C LEU A 230 -1.87 -11.62 4.98
N LEU A 231 -0.70 -11.86 4.37
CA LEU A 231 0.32 -10.81 4.22
C LEU A 231 -0.12 -9.69 3.26
N VAL A 232 -0.96 -10.01 2.27
CA VAL A 232 -1.57 -9.01 1.37
C VAL A 232 -2.60 -8.18 2.12
N ASP A 233 -3.48 -8.82 2.89
CA ASP A 233 -4.49 -8.16 3.71
C ASP A 233 -3.82 -7.26 4.76
N LEU A 234 -2.67 -7.67 5.32
CA LEU A 234 -1.86 -6.85 6.23
C LEU A 234 -1.11 -5.69 5.56
N MET A 235 -1.23 -5.55 4.23
CA MET A 235 -0.51 -4.56 3.43
C MET A 235 1.02 -4.67 3.54
N LEU A 236 1.53 -5.88 3.80
CA LEU A 236 2.98 -6.18 3.85
C LEU A 236 3.49 -6.72 2.51
N VAL A 237 2.61 -7.35 1.75
CA VAL A 237 2.89 -7.94 0.44
C VAL A 237 1.88 -7.42 -0.58
N ARG A 238 2.31 -7.22 -1.82
CA ARG A 238 1.45 -6.90 -2.96
C ARG A 238 1.40 -8.07 -3.94
N ARG A 239 0.20 -8.27 -4.49
CA ARG A 239 -0.02 -9.00 -5.74
C ARG A 239 -0.20 -7.97 -6.85
N LEU A 240 0.67 -8.02 -7.85
CA LEU A 240 0.44 -7.29 -9.08
C LEU A 240 -0.17 -8.28 -10.07
N GLU A 241 -1.46 -8.11 -10.34
CA GLU A 241 -2.21 -9.00 -11.22
C GLU A 241 -1.74 -8.84 -12.68
N PRO A 242 -1.80 -9.89 -13.50
CA PRO A 242 -1.55 -9.76 -14.92
C PRO A 242 -2.67 -8.96 -15.58
N TRP A 243 -2.32 -8.19 -16.60
CA TRP A 243 -3.25 -7.40 -17.39
C TRP A 243 -4.31 -8.32 -18.01
N SER A 244 -5.58 -7.97 -17.83
CA SER A 244 -6.74 -8.87 -18.04
C SER A 244 -7.47 -8.65 -19.37
N GLY A 245 -6.99 -7.73 -20.21
CA GLY A 245 -7.73 -7.35 -21.42
C GLY A 245 -7.86 -8.47 -22.46
N ASN A 246 -8.85 -8.30 -23.33
CA ASN A 246 -9.30 -9.30 -24.29
C ASN A 246 -8.34 -9.45 -25.47
N LEU A 247 -7.19 -10.07 -25.24
CA LEU A 247 -6.31 -10.54 -26.30
C LEU A 247 -6.67 -11.97 -26.67
N GLY A 248 -6.81 -12.25 -27.97
CA GLY A 248 -6.88 -13.63 -28.48
C GLY A 248 -5.59 -14.45 -28.27
N LYS A 249 -4.61 -13.93 -27.52
CA LYS A 249 -3.33 -14.56 -27.19
C LYS A 249 -3.36 -15.13 -25.77
N ARG A 250 -2.58 -16.19 -25.54
CA ARG A 250 -2.42 -16.81 -24.21
C ARG A 250 -1.51 -15.94 -23.32
N LEU A 251 -2.09 -15.34 -22.29
CA LEU A 251 -1.38 -14.56 -21.27
C LEU A 251 -1.00 -15.42 -20.06
N VAL A 252 0.05 -14.97 -19.35
CA VAL A 252 0.31 -15.43 -17.97
C VAL A 252 -0.86 -15.02 -17.08
N ARG A 253 -1.35 -15.92 -16.23
CA ARG A 253 -2.51 -15.70 -15.35
C ARG A 253 -2.19 -15.55 -13.87
N SER A 254 -0.94 -15.79 -13.49
CA SER A 254 -0.53 -15.76 -12.08
C SER A 254 0.12 -14.41 -11.75
N PRO A 255 -0.19 -13.81 -10.58
CA PRO A 255 0.33 -12.51 -10.21
C PRO A 255 1.84 -12.54 -9.90
N LYS A 256 2.49 -11.38 -10.05
CA LYS A 256 3.81 -11.12 -9.46
C LYS A 256 3.65 -10.73 -7.99
N ILE A 257 4.59 -11.16 -7.16
CA ILE A 257 4.58 -10.90 -5.71
C ILE A 257 5.70 -9.93 -5.32
N TYR A 258 5.35 -8.95 -4.49
CA TYR A 258 6.29 -7.97 -3.96
C TYR A 258 6.13 -7.80 -2.46
N VAL A 259 7.23 -7.85 -1.70
CA VAL A 259 7.26 -7.22 -0.37
C VAL A 259 7.19 -5.73 -0.59
N ARG A 260 6.15 -5.07 -0.03
CA ARG A 260 5.80 -3.69 -0.39
C ARG A 260 6.88 -2.69 0.03
N ASP A 261 7.25 -2.70 1.30
CA ASP A 261 8.27 -1.79 1.80
C ASP A 261 9.69 -2.33 1.50
N SER A 262 10.48 -1.53 0.79
CA SER A 262 11.86 -1.85 0.41
C SER A 262 12.78 -2.04 1.62
N GLY A 263 12.58 -1.27 2.69
CA GLY A 263 13.29 -1.44 3.95
C GLY A 263 13.04 -2.82 4.56
N ILE A 264 11.78 -3.23 4.66
CA ILE A 264 11.41 -4.57 5.15
C ILE A 264 11.94 -5.68 4.24
N HIS A 265 11.88 -5.49 2.92
CA HIS A 265 12.49 -6.40 1.94
C HIS A 265 13.99 -6.60 2.21
N HIS A 266 14.73 -5.51 2.37
CA HIS A 266 16.15 -5.54 2.69
C HIS A 266 16.45 -6.19 4.04
N THR A 267 15.62 -5.93 5.06
CA THR A 267 15.75 -6.58 6.38
C THR A 267 15.56 -8.10 6.31
N LEU A 268 14.60 -8.59 5.52
CA LEU A 268 14.38 -10.03 5.33
C LEU A 268 15.56 -10.72 4.62
N LEU A 269 16.29 -9.96 3.79
CA LEU A 269 17.48 -10.41 3.07
C LEU A 269 18.81 -10.09 3.77
N GLN A 270 18.76 -9.49 4.98
CA GLN A 270 19.93 -9.07 5.74
C GLN A 270 20.84 -8.07 4.98
N ILE A 271 20.24 -7.19 4.17
CA ILE A 271 20.93 -6.13 3.45
C ILE A 271 20.94 -4.86 4.32
N ASN A 272 22.11 -4.52 4.86
CA ASN A 272 22.22 -3.51 5.91
C ASN A 272 22.34 -2.07 5.40
N ASP A 273 22.94 -1.87 4.23
CA ASP A 273 23.25 -0.55 3.70
C ASP A 273 23.18 -0.53 2.16
N LEU A 274 23.41 0.66 1.60
CA LEU A 274 23.41 0.87 0.16
C LEU A 274 24.47 0.02 -0.54
N ASN A 275 25.71 -0.03 -0.05
CA ASN A 275 26.80 -0.75 -0.69
C ASN A 275 26.48 -2.25 -0.81
N ALA A 276 25.96 -2.85 0.27
CA ALA A 276 25.48 -4.23 0.26
C ALA A 276 24.38 -4.43 -0.76
N LEU A 277 23.41 -3.51 -0.85
CA LEU A 277 22.33 -3.56 -1.84
C LEU A 277 22.86 -3.48 -3.28
N LEU A 278 23.80 -2.57 -3.57
CA LEU A 278 24.37 -2.39 -4.90
C LEU A 278 25.09 -3.65 -5.41
N GLY A 279 25.70 -4.43 -4.51
CA GLY A 279 26.36 -5.69 -4.84
C GLY A 279 25.43 -6.90 -4.82
N HIS A 280 24.18 -6.76 -4.36
CA HIS A 280 23.27 -7.90 -4.18
C HIS A 280 22.48 -8.21 -5.47
N PRO A 281 22.27 -9.49 -5.83
CA PRO A 281 21.52 -9.87 -7.04
C PRO A 281 20.09 -9.31 -7.11
N THR A 282 19.49 -8.99 -5.95
CA THR A 282 18.12 -8.47 -5.85
C THR A 282 17.97 -7.00 -6.27
N VAL A 283 19.08 -6.28 -6.52
CA VAL A 283 19.09 -4.83 -6.66
C VAL A 283 18.11 -4.31 -7.71
N GLY A 284 17.96 -5.04 -8.82
CA GLY A 284 16.99 -4.70 -9.87
C GLY A 284 15.55 -4.89 -9.41
N GLN A 285 15.22 -6.04 -8.81
CA GLN A 285 13.87 -6.34 -8.35
C GLN A 285 13.45 -5.48 -7.15
N SER A 286 14.40 -5.12 -6.27
CA SER A 286 14.16 -4.17 -5.18
C SER A 286 13.84 -2.78 -5.73
N TRP A 287 14.61 -2.31 -6.73
CA TRP A 287 14.36 -1.03 -7.40
C TRP A 287 12.98 -1.01 -8.09
N GLU A 288 12.65 -2.07 -8.82
CA GLU A 288 11.35 -2.25 -9.47
C GLU A 288 10.20 -2.14 -8.46
N SER A 289 10.28 -2.88 -7.36
CA SER A 289 9.26 -2.83 -6.30
C SER A 289 9.13 -1.46 -5.67
N PHE A 290 10.26 -0.80 -5.37
CA PHE A 290 10.27 0.54 -4.80
C PHE A 290 9.58 1.54 -5.73
N VAL A 291 9.89 1.48 -7.02
CA VAL A 291 9.24 2.30 -8.07
C VAL A 291 7.75 2.03 -8.15
N ILE A 292 7.33 0.76 -8.19
CA ILE A 292 5.90 0.37 -8.27
C ILE A 292 5.12 0.92 -7.08
N GLU A 293 5.57 0.73 -5.84
CA GLU A 293 4.84 1.25 -4.68
C GLU A 293 4.75 2.78 -4.69
N ASN A 294 5.81 3.48 -5.11
CA ASN A 294 5.79 4.94 -5.21
C ASN A 294 4.80 5.44 -6.26
N ILE A 295 4.75 4.80 -7.43
CA ILE A 295 3.76 5.11 -8.47
C ILE A 295 2.35 4.90 -7.93
N LEU A 296 2.09 3.77 -7.29
CA LEU A 296 0.77 3.46 -6.71
C LEU A 296 0.40 4.38 -5.55
N ALA A 297 1.39 4.91 -4.82
CA ALA A 297 1.16 5.90 -3.79
C ALA A 297 0.63 7.21 -4.38
N ALA A 298 1.10 7.59 -5.58
CA ALA A 298 0.77 8.83 -6.28
C ALA A 298 -0.40 8.69 -7.28
N ALA A 299 -0.77 7.46 -7.63
CA ALA A 299 -1.83 7.19 -8.59
C ALA A 299 -3.22 7.59 -8.05
N PRO A 300 -4.12 8.08 -8.91
CA PRO A 300 -5.51 8.33 -8.56
C PRO A 300 -6.22 7.08 -7.98
N LEU A 301 -7.23 7.29 -7.12
CA LEU A 301 -7.93 6.22 -6.39
C LEU A 301 -8.52 5.09 -7.28
N ASN A 302 -8.88 5.39 -8.52
CA ASN A 302 -9.48 4.44 -9.46
C ASN A 302 -8.49 3.86 -10.47
N THR A 303 -7.19 4.09 -10.26
CA THR A 303 -6.16 3.52 -11.11
C THR A 303 -6.08 2.01 -10.92
N VAL A 304 -6.19 1.28 -12.03
CA VAL A 304 -5.91 -0.16 -12.07
C VAL A 304 -4.47 -0.34 -12.49
N ALA A 305 -3.71 -1.09 -11.69
CA ALA A 305 -2.34 -1.43 -12.01
C ALA A 305 -2.19 -2.94 -12.20
N SER A 306 -1.47 -3.31 -13.24
CA SER A 306 -1.19 -4.70 -13.59
C SER A 306 0.22 -4.83 -14.18
N PHE A 307 0.66 -6.04 -14.53
CA PHE A 307 1.83 -6.25 -15.38
C PHE A 307 1.40 -6.99 -16.65
N TYR A 308 2.19 -6.90 -17.71
CA TYR A 308 1.92 -7.67 -18.92
C TYR A 308 3.03 -8.69 -19.16
N ARG A 309 2.66 -9.94 -19.45
CA ARG A 309 3.59 -10.95 -19.97
C ARG A 309 2.92 -11.89 -20.95
N SER A 310 3.42 -11.88 -22.18
CA SER A 310 3.00 -12.81 -23.23
C SER A 310 3.71 -14.17 -23.10
N SER A 311 3.13 -15.21 -23.70
CA SER A 311 3.79 -16.52 -23.84
C SER A 311 5.09 -16.46 -24.67
N GLY A 312 5.20 -15.47 -25.57
CA GLY A 312 6.40 -15.22 -26.38
C GLY A 312 7.52 -14.48 -25.64
N GLY A 313 7.33 -14.14 -24.36
CA GLY A 313 8.35 -13.51 -23.53
C GLY A 313 8.42 -11.99 -23.61
N ALA A 314 7.55 -11.33 -24.39
CA ALA A 314 7.36 -9.87 -24.28
C ALA A 314 6.73 -9.52 -22.93
N GLU A 315 7.30 -8.52 -22.25
CA GLU A 315 6.97 -8.15 -20.87
C GLU A 315 6.94 -6.62 -20.72
N VAL A 316 6.01 -6.15 -19.90
CA VAL A 316 5.94 -4.78 -19.37
C VAL A 316 5.82 -4.91 -17.86
N ASP A 317 6.69 -4.19 -17.13
CA ASP A 317 6.77 -4.30 -15.68
C ASP A 317 5.50 -3.78 -15.00
N MET A 318 4.95 -2.68 -15.51
CA MET A 318 3.71 -2.10 -15.02
C MET A 318 2.85 -1.54 -16.15
N VAL A 319 1.56 -1.84 -16.10
CA VAL A 319 0.51 -1.26 -16.93
C VAL A 319 -0.44 -0.50 -16.00
N ILE A 320 -0.68 0.77 -16.32
CA ILE A 320 -1.60 1.64 -15.58
C ILE A 320 -2.78 1.97 -16.47
N GLU A 321 -3.98 1.78 -15.94
CA GLU A 321 -5.25 2.10 -16.60
C GLU A 321 -6.04 3.10 -15.76
N GLY A 322 -6.45 4.20 -16.39
CA GLY A 322 -7.36 5.18 -15.79
C GLY A 322 -8.81 4.67 -15.71
N HIS A 323 -9.68 5.39 -14.99
CA HIS A 323 -11.08 5.00 -14.74
C HIS A 323 -11.90 4.75 -16.02
N ASP A 324 -11.58 5.41 -17.13
CA ASP A 324 -12.27 5.24 -18.42
C ASP A 324 -11.64 4.18 -19.34
N GLN A 325 -10.53 3.56 -18.93
CA GLN A 325 -9.69 2.64 -19.73
C GLN A 325 -9.27 3.21 -21.10
N GLN A 326 -9.46 4.51 -21.34
CA GLN A 326 -9.01 5.17 -22.58
C GLN A 326 -7.51 5.46 -22.52
N GLN A 327 -6.97 5.64 -21.32
CA GLN A 327 -5.54 5.80 -21.10
C GLN A 327 -4.94 4.51 -20.53
N ILE A 328 -4.14 3.84 -21.35
CA ILE A 328 -3.34 2.67 -20.99
C ILE A 328 -1.87 3.07 -21.10
N TRP A 329 -1.15 3.09 -19.98
CA TRP A 329 0.27 3.44 -19.96
C TRP A 329 1.10 2.18 -19.75
N ALA A 330 2.02 1.89 -20.66
CA ALA A 330 3.00 0.81 -20.54
C ALA A 330 4.30 1.36 -19.95
N ILE A 331 4.78 0.76 -18.86
CA ILE A 331 5.92 1.26 -18.11
C ILE A 331 6.97 0.15 -17.95
N GLU A 332 8.17 0.41 -18.46
CA GLU A 332 9.38 -0.41 -18.22
C GLU A 332 10.25 0.28 -17.16
N ILE A 333 10.73 -0.47 -16.17
CA ILE A 333 11.50 0.07 -15.05
C ILE A 333 12.95 -0.39 -15.17
N LYS A 334 13.89 0.56 -15.25
CA LYS A 334 15.33 0.24 -15.30
C LYS A 334 16.13 1.02 -14.29
N ARG A 335 17.08 0.34 -13.67
CA ARG A 335 18.11 0.97 -12.84
C ARG A 335 19.37 1.26 -13.66
N THR A 336 19.29 2.21 -14.59
CA THR A 336 20.43 2.61 -15.45
C THR A 336 20.33 4.06 -15.89
N LEU A 337 21.44 4.79 -15.91
CA LEU A 337 21.49 6.16 -16.43
C LEU A 337 21.49 6.25 -17.96
N SER A 338 21.58 5.11 -18.65
CA SER A 338 21.55 5.02 -20.12
C SER A 338 20.35 4.18 -20.58
N PRO A 339 19.11 4.65 -20.33
CA PRO A 339 17.91 3.87 -20.60
C PRO A 339 17.76 3.58 -22.10
N LYS A 340 17.45 2.33 -22.42
CA LYS A 340 17.13 1.87 -23.78
C LYS A 340 15.86 1.03 -23.73
N PRO A 341 14.83 1.33 -24.55
CA PRO A 341 13.60 0.54 -24.58
C PRO A 341 13.90 -0.91 -24.93
N SER A 342 13.33 -1.86 -24.20
CA SER A 342 13.39 -3.25 -24.63
C SER A 342 12.44 -3.51 -25.80
N ARG A 343 12.76 -4.56 -26.58
CA ARG A 343 11.81 -5.10 -27.57
C ARG A 343 10.52 -5.59 -26.90
N GLY A 344 10.62 -6.05 -25.64
CA GLY A 344 9.48 -6.47 -24.82
C GLY A 344 8.49 -5.34 -24.61
N LEU A 345 8.96 -4.19 -24.14
CA LEU A 345 8.14 -2.99 -23.97
C LEU A 345 7.42 -2.61 -25.27
N ILE A 346 8.16 -2.53 -26.39
CA ILE A 346 7.60 -2.11 -27.68
C ILE A 346 6.50 -3.06 -28.14
N SER A 347 6.80 -4.37 -28.19
CA SER A 347 5.85 -5.38 -28.67
C SER A 347 4.63 -5.52 -27.76
N ALA A 348 4.83 -5.47 -26.44
CA ALA A 348 3.73 -5.57 -25.49
C ALA A 348 2.86 -4.31 -25.46
N SER A 349 3.45 -3.13 -25.67
CA SER A 349 2.70 -1.87 -25.82
C SER A 349 1.77 -1.89 -27.02
N GLU A 350 2.19 -2.52 -28.13
CA GLU A 350 1.32 -2.73 -29.30
C GLU A 350 0.18 -3.71 -28.97
N ASP A 351 0.49 -4.80 -28.28
CA ASP A 351 -0.50 -5.81 -27.88
C ASP A 351 -1.59 -5.19 -26.97
N ILE A 352 -1.21 -4.43 -25.94
CA ILE A 352 -2.19 -3.81 -25.03
C ILE A 352 -2.75 -2.49 -25.56
N LYS A 353 -2.33 -2.04 -26.75
CA LYS A 353 -2.68 -0.74 -27.34
C LYS A 353 -2.39 0.43 -26.41
N ALA A 354 -1.21 0.42 -25.81
CA ALA A 354 -0.76 1.45 -24.88
C ALA A 354 -0.79 2.83 -25.57
N THR A 355 -1.48 3.77 -24.92
CA THR A 355 -1.54 5.18 -25.31
C THR A 355 -0.26 5.94 -25.00
N ARG A 356 0.52 5.47 -24.03
CA ARG A 356 1.84 6.00 -23.69
C ARG A 356 2.80 4.87 -23.34
N ARG A 357 4.07 5.07 -23.70
CA ARG A 357 5.16 4.14 -23.43
C ARG A 357 6.22 4.88 -22.63
N LEU A 358 6.43 4.46 -21.40
CA LEU A 358 7.35 5.10 -20.47
C LEU A 358 8.48 4.14 -20.11
N LEU A 359 9.68 4.70 -19.99
CA LEU A 359 10.83 4.01 -19.44
C LEU A 359 11.31 4.79 -18.21
N LEU A 360 11.05 4.23 -17.03
CA LEU A 360 11.50 4.78 -15.77
C LEU A 360 12.98 4.52 -15.54
N TYR A 361 13.70 5.56 -15.19
CA TYR A 361 15.15 5.50 -14.94
C TYR A 361 15.56 6.42 -13.78
N PRO A 362 16.71 6.21 -13.13
CA PRO A 362 17.14 6.95 -11.94
C PRO A 362 17.83 8.29 -12.25
N GLY A 363 17.45 8.97 -13.35
CA GLY A 363 17.97 10.31 -13.65
C GLY A 363 17.04 11.44 -13.21
N GLU A 364 17.28 12.65 -13.71
CA GLU A 364 16.59 13.87 -13.26
C GLU A 364 15.68 14.52 -14.32
N GLU A 365 15.82 14.14 -15.59
CA GLU A 365 15.15 14.84 -16.69
C GLU A 365 14.30 13.88 -17.52
N ARG A 366 13.21 14.40 -18.10
CA ARG A 366 12.42 13.64 -19.09
C ARG A 366 12.94 13.91 -20.50
N PHE A 367 13.02 12.88 -21.34
CA PHE A 367 13.46 13.03 -22.73
C PHE A 367 12.93 11.92 -23.64
N PRO A 368 12.74 12.20 -24.94
CA PRO A 368 12.26 11.20 -25.89
C PRO A 368 13.34 10.14 -26.23
N LEU A 369 12.89 8.90 -26.39
CA LEU A 369 13.64 7.77 -26.90
C LEU A 369 13.04 7.30 -28.24
N ARG A 370 13.68 6.30 -28.86
CA ARG A 370 13.15 5.66 -30.08
C ARG A 370 11.82 4.95 -29.80
N HIS A 371 11.03 4.73 -30.85
CA HIS A 371 9.75 4.00 -30.82
C HIS A 371 8.66 4.65 -29.96
N ASP A 372 8.67 5.99 -29.90
CA ASP A 372 7.68 6.79 -29.15
C ASP A 372 7.66 6.41 -27.66
N VAL A 373 8.85 6.19 -27.11
CA VAL A 373 9.04 5.92 -25.68
C VAL A 373 9.60 7.18 -25.03
N GLU A 374 9.08 7.54 -23.87
CA GLU A 374 9.61 8.65 -23.06
C GLU A 374 10.43 8.08 -21.90
N ALA A 375 11.68 8.51 -21.76
CA ALA A 375 12.44 8.30 -20.53
C ALA A 375 11.95 9.32 -19.49
N ILE A 376 11.58 8.85 -18.30
CA ILE A 376 11.06 9.71 -17.24
C ILE A 376 11.60 9.30 -15.86
N PRO A 377 12.01 10.24 -15.00
CA PRO A 377 12.32 9.99 -13.59
C PRO A 377 11.07 9.65 -12.76
N LEU A 378 11.25 8.86 -11.71
CA LEU A 378 10.16 8.48 -10.79
C LEU A 378 9.40 9.69 -10.23
N HIS A 379 10.11 10.70 -9.75
CA HIS A 379 9.47 11.86 -9.11
C HIS A 379 8.60 12.67 -10.09
N LEU A 380 9.01 12.81 -11.35
CA LEU A 380 8.22 13.52 -12.37
C LEU A 380 6.96 12.74 -12.75
N LEU A 381 7.06 11.42 -12.87
CA LEU A 381 5.88 10.58 -13.14
C LEU A 381 4.88 10.62 -11.97
N MET A 382 5.37 10.56 -10.72
CA MET A 382 4.50 10.66 -9.55
C MET A 382 3.78 12.01 -9.49
N GLN A 383 4.46 13.11 -9.80
CA GLN A 383 3.82 14.44 -9.87
C GLN A 383 2.72 14.48 -10.93
N GLU A 384 2.99 13.93 -12.12
CA GLU A 384 2.02 13.85 -13.21
C GLU A 384 0.79 13.01 -12.82
N LEU A 385 0.97 11.92 -12.08
CA LEU A 385 -0.14 11.10 -11.57
C LEU A 385 -0.98 11.83 -10.51
N LEU A 386 -0.36 12.65 -9.67
CA LEU A 386 -1.08 13.48 -8.70
C LEU A 386 -1.93 14.55 -9.39
N GLU A 387 -1.44 15.13 -10.49
CA GLU A 387 -2.20 16.11 -11.29
C GLU A 387 -3.41 15.50 -12.00
N LEU A 388 -3.42 14.17 -12.22
CA LEU A 388 -4.58 13.44 -12.73
C LEU A 388 -5.61 13.11 -11.65
N SER A 389 -5.28 13.32 -10.37
CA SER A 389 -6.24 13.15 -9.28
C SER A 389 -7.18 14.37 -9.26
N PRO A 390 -8.51 14.16 -9.24
CA PRO A 390 -9.50 15.23 -9.36
C PRO A 390 -9.52 16.21 -8.19
#